data_AF-A0A1V6CDX6-F1
#
_entry.id   AF-A0A1V6CDX6-F1
#
_cell.length_a   1.000
_cell.length_b   1.000
_cell.length_c   1.000
_cell.angle_alpha   90.00
_cell.angle_beta   90.00
_cell.angle_gamma   90.00
#
_symmetry.space_group_name_H-M   'P 1'
#
loop_
_entity.id
_entity.type
_entity.pdbx_description
1 polymer ?
#
loop_
_entity_poly.entity_id
_entity_poly.type
_entity_poly.pdbx_seq_one_letter_code
_entity_poly.pdbx_strand_id
1 'polypeptide(L)'
;MLSLGLKNQYFVVPNVVEVNITSTIHRLKTRKKKILHISLILERSKNITGILRALYNIIHNRERDDFELHIIGEGKDTEKIKNLSIQLNLYNRDTFFLRE
;
A
#
# COMPACT_ATOMS: atom_id res chain seq x y z
N MET A 1 12.13 -14.13 -23.95
CA MET A 1 13.60 -14.33 -23.95
C MET A 1 13.96 -15.73 -24.42
N LEU A 2 13.65 -16.78 -23.65
CA LEU A 2 13.88 -18.17 -24.08
C LEU A 2 13.04 -18.57 -25.31
N SER A 3 11.77 -18.14 -25.36
CA SER A 3 10.88 -18.31 -26.52
C SER A 3 11.29 -17.50 -27.76
N LEU A 4 12.22 -16.55 -27.61
CA LEU A 4 12.79 -15.76 -28.70
C LEU A 4 14.16 -16.31 -29.15
N GLY A 5 14.55 -17.50 -28.67
CA GLY A 5 15.79 -18.17 -29.08
C GLY A 5 17.06 -17.68 -28.40
N LEU A 6 16.97 -16.76 -27.45
CA LEU A 6 18.13 -16.32 -26.66
C LEU A 6 18.52 -17.43 -25.68
N LYS A 7 19.61 -18.14 -26.00
CA LYS A 7 20.22 -19.17 -25.16
C LYS A 7 21.35 -18.53 -24.35
N ASN A 8 21.18 -18.40 -23.04
CA ASN A 8 22.23 -17.96 -22.13
C ASN A 8 22.02 -18.57 -20.73
N GLN A 9 23.05 -18.51 -19.87
CA GLN A 9 22.93 -18.85 -18.46
C GLN A 9 22.35 -17.64 -17.71
N TYR A 10 21.10 -17.77 -17.27
CA TYR A 10 20.41 -16.73 -16.51
C TYR A 10 20.54 -17.01 -15.02
N PHE A 11 20.79 -15.97 -14.24
CA PHE A 11 20.76 -16.02 -12.78
C PHE A 11 20.01 -14.81 -12.25
N VAL A 12 19.42 -14.95 -11.06
CA VAL A 12 18.68 -13.88 -10.40
C VAL A 12 19.69 -12.96 -9.72
N VAL A 13 19.67 -11.67 -10.08
CA VAL A 13 20.35 -10.63 -9.32
C VAL A 13 19.28 -9.88 -8.53
N PRO A 14 19.24 -10.00 -7.20
CA PRO A 14 18.27 -9.27 -6.39
C PRO A 14 18.60 -7.77 -6.42
N ASN A 15 17.58 -6.93 -6.49
CA ASN A 15 17.74 -5.49 -6.27
C ASN A 15 18.02 -5.26 -4.78
N VAL A 16 19.17 -4.65 -4.48
CA VAL A 16 19.55 -4.28 -3.11
C VAL A 16 19.19 -2.82 -2.89
N VAL A 17 18.52 -2.53 -1.77
CA VAL A 17 18.34 -1.17 -1.28
C VAL A 17 19.33 -0.97 -0.14
N GLU A 18 20.11 0.11 -0.21
CA GLU A 18 20.94 0.52 0.92
C GLU A 18 20.03 0.98 2.06
N VAL A 19 19.96 0.16 3.11
CA VAL A 19 19.25 0.50 4.34
C VAL A 19 20.27 0.91 5.39
N ASN A 20 20.10 2.11 5.95
CA ASN A 20 20.87 2.49 7.12
C ASN A 20 20.24 1.79 8.35
N ILE A 21 20.80 0.62 8.72
CA ILE A 21 20.23 -0.31 9.71
C ILE A 21 20.38 0.22 11.16
N THR A 22 20.99 1.39 11.36
CA THR A 22 21.42 1.86 12.69
C THR A 22 20.31 2.39 13.60
N SER A 23 19.04 2.35 13.20
CA SER A 23 17.95 2.77 14.09
C SER A 23 17.16 1.58 14.63
N THR A 24 17.40 1.24 15.89
CA THR A 24 16.40 0.52 16.69
C THR A 24 15.23 1.48 16.87
N ILE A 25 14.26 1.45 15.96
CA ILE A 25 13.04 2.23 16.13
C ILE A 25 12.28 1.62 17.30
N HIS A 26 12.33 2.27 18.47
CA HIS A 26 11.44 1.93 19.57
C HIS A 26 10.00 2.06 19.07
N ARG A 27 9.27 0.94 19.06
CA ARG A 27 7.87 0.94 18.64
C ARG A 27 7.09 1.84 19.58
N LEU A 28 6.67 3.01 19.08
CA LEU A 28 5.76 3.89 19.79
C LEU A 28 4.49 3.09 20.13
N LYS A 29 4.03 3.17 21.39
CA LYS A 29 2.75 2.59 21.79
C LYS A 29 1.63 3.45 21.19
N THR A 30 1.20 3.13 19.98
CA THR A 30 0.05 3.74 19.33
C THR A 30 -1.22 2.95 19.62
N ARG A 31 -2.36 3.64 19.70
CA ARG A 31 -3.68 3.00 19.88
C ARG A 31 -4.06 2.13 18.68
N LYS A 32 -3.77 2.60 17.46
CA LYS A 32 -4.01 1.88 16.21
C LYS A 32 -2.69 1.49 15.54
N LYS A 33 -2.69 0.35 14.83
CA LYS A 33 -1.60 -0.09 13.95
C LYS A 33 -1.66 0.69 12.64
N LYS A 34 -0.53 1.25 12.20
CA LYS A 34 -0.43 1.95 10.92
C LYS A 34 0.02 0.98 9.83
N ILE A 35 -0.84 0.75 8.85
CA ILE A 35 -0.51 0.03 7.63
C ILE A 35 -0.05 1.08 6.61
N LEU A 36 1.16 0.96 6.09
CA LEU A 36 1.74 1.91 5.16
C LEU A 36 1.80 1.32 3.75
N HIS A 37 1.27 2.06 2.78
CA HIS A 37 1.36 1.74 1.37
C HIS A 37 1.99 2.92 0.63
N ILE A 38 3.22 2.74 0.13
CA ILE A 38 3.93 3.73 -0.68
C ILE A 38 4.03 3.18 -2.10
N SER A 39 3.38 3.83 -3.06
CA SER A 39 3.54 3.52 -4.48
C SER A 39 2.95 4.60 -5.39
N LEU A 40 3.34 4.59 -6.66
CA LEU A 40 2.61 5.33 -7.71
C LEU A 40 1.15 4.85 -7.73
N ILE A 41 0.21 5.78 -7.64
CA ILE A 41 -1.22 5.47 -7.61
C ILE A 41 -1.71 5.13 -9.04
N LEU A 42 -1.53 3.85 -9.39
CA LEU A 42 -1.93 3.26 -10.66
C LEU A 42 -2.66 1.93 -10.41
N GLU A 43 -3.98 1.93 -10.62
CA GLU A 43 -4.85 0.83 -10.20
C GLU A 43 -4.52 -0.48 -10.91
N ARG A 44 -4.17 -0.40 -12.20
CA ARG A 44 -3.84 -1.59 -13.01
C ARG A 44 -2.72 -2.44 -12.43
N SER A 45 -1.73 -1.82 -11.78
CA SER A 45 -0.55 -2.52 -11.25
C SER A 45 -0.52 -2.62 -9.73
N LYS A 46 -1.24 -1.76 -9.02
CA LYS A 46 -1.20 -1.68 -7.54
C LYS A 46 -2.47 -2.16 -6.84
N ASN A 47 -3.59 -2.29 -7.56
CA ASN A 47 -4.86 -2.80 -7.04
C ASN A 47 -5.28 -2.17 -5.70
N ILE A 48 -5.21 -0.83 -5.61
CA ILE A 48 -5.47 -0.10 -4.37
C ILE A 48 -6.96 -0.17 -4.04
N THR A 49 -7.84 -0.26 -5.05
CA THR A 49 -9.27 -0.49 -4.79
C THR A 49 -9.55 -1.82 -4.09
N GLY A 50 -8.78 -2.87 -4.40
CA GLY A 50 -8.82 -4.14 -3.69
C GLY A 50 -8.45 -4.01 -2.21
N ILE A 51 -7.41 -3.21 -1.91
CA ILE A 51 -6.99 -2.90 -0.54
C ILE A 51 -8.13 -2.19 0.21
N LEU A 52 -8.75 -1.17 -0.38
CA LEU A 52 -9.85 -0.43 0.25
C LEU A 52 -11.07 -1.33 0.53
N ARG A 53 -11.43 -2.21 -0.41
CA ARG A 53 -12.53 -3.17 -0.22
C ARG A 53 -12.22 -4.18 0.89
N ALA A 54 -10.98 -4.64 0.98
CA ALA A 54 -10.55 -5.51 2.07
C ALA A 54 -10.62 -4.78 3.42
N LEU A 55 -10.15 -3.54 3.48
CA LEU A 55 -10.22 -2.70 4.68
C LEU A 55 -11.67 -2.52 5.15
N TYR A 56 -12.56 -2.16 4.22
CA TYR A 56 -14.00 -2.03 4.47
C TYR A 56 -14.58 -3.32 5.08
N ASN A 57 -14.31 -4.48 4.49
CA ASN A 57 -14.82 -5.75 4.99
C ASN A 57 -14.29 -6.09 6.38
N ILE A 58 -13.02 -5.79 6.68
CA ILE A 58 -12.46 -6.07 8.01
C ILE A 58 -13.09 -5.14 9.06
N ILE A 59 -13.29 -3.86 8.72
CA ILE A 59 -13.91 -2.90 9.64
C ILE A 59 -15.38 -3.23 9.88
N HIS A 60 -16.16 -3.44 8.82
CA HIS A 60 -17.61 -3.54 8.91
C HIS A 60 -18.14 -4.96 9.13
N ASN A 61 -17.48 -5.99 8.59
CA ASN A 61 -17.95 -7.37 8.72
C ASN A 61 -17.24 -8.13 9.84
N ARG A 62 -16.06 -7.66 10.28
CA ARG A 62 -15.29 -8.27 11.38
C ARG A 62 -15.16 -7.36 12.59
N GLU A 63 -15.76 -6.16 12.54
CA GLU A 63 -15.84 -5.21 13.66
C GLU A 63 -14.48 -4.85 14.26
N ARG A 64 -13.46 -4.67 13.41
CA ARG A 64 -12.11 -4.31 13.83
C ARG A 64 -11.84 -2.83 13.64
N ASP A 65 -11.28 -2.19 14.67
CA ASP A 65 -10.89 -0.78 14.67
C ASP A 65 -9.43 -0.54 15.09
N ASP A 66 -8.63 -1.60 15.25
CA ASP A 66 -7.27 -1.55 15.78
C ASP A 66 -6.19 -1.17 14.75
N PHE A 67 -6.58 -0.69 13.57
CA PHE A 67 -5.67 -0.31 12.49
C PHE A 67 -6.19 0.87 11.65
N GLU A 68 -5.28 1.45 10.89
CA GLU A 68 -5.53 2.49 9.89
C GLU A 68 -4.56 2.32 8.70
N LEU A 69 -4.99 2.72 7.52
CA LEU A 69 -4.24 2.67 6.27
C LEU A 69 -3.73 4.07 5.89
N HIS A 70 -2.43 4.18 5.66
CA HIS A 70 -1.78 5.39 5.17
C HIS A 70 -1.25 5.12 3.78
N ILE A 71 -1.74 5.89 2.81
CA ILE A 71 -1.34 5.82 1.41
C ILE A 71 -0.50 7.05 1.10
N ILE A 72 0.73 6.82 0.63
CA ILE A 72 1.66 7.86 0.19
C ILE A 72 1.96 7.67 -1.29
N GLY A 73 1.84 8.76 -2.05
CA GLY A 73 2.10 8.79 -3.48
C GLY A 73 0.96 9.46 -4.26
N GLU A 74 1.22 9.72 -5.53
CA GLU A 74 0.25 10.27 -6.48
C GLU A 74 0.28 9.46 -7.78
N GLY A 75 -0.67 9.71 -8.67
CA GLY A 75 -0.76 9.00 -9.95
C GLY A 75 -2.08 9.26 -10.66
N LYS A 76 -2.22 8.63 -11.83
CA LYS A 76 -3.38 8.81 -12.71
C LYS A 76 -4.70 8.45 -12.03
N ASP A 77 -4.69 7.50 -11.10
CA ASP A 77 -5.91 6.99 -10.45
C ASP A 77 -6.16 7.59 -9.06
N THR A 78 -5.40 8.62 -8.64
CA THR A 78 -5.50 9.21 -7.29
C THR A 78 -6.92 9.63 -6.94
N GLU A 79 -7.56 10.43 -7.79
CA GLU A 79 -8.92 10.91 -7.53
C GLU A 79 -9.92 9.77 -7.44
N LYS A 80 -9.84 8.80 -8.36
CA LYS A 80 -10.71 7.62 -8.38
C LYS A 80 -10.62 6.82 -7.08
N ILE A 81 -9.40 6.57 -6.61
CA ILE A 81 -9.16 5.80 -5.39
C ILE A 81 -9.60 6.57 -4.15
N LYS A 82 -9.35 7.88 -4.12
CA LYS A 82 -9.84 8.77 -3.05
C LYS A 82 -11.37 8.78 -3.01
N ASN A 83 -12.04 8.90 -4.16
CA ASN A 83 -13.50 8.87 -4.26
C ASN A 83 -14.07 7.53 -3.77
N LEU A 84 -13.43 6.41 -4.10
CA LEU A 84 -13.85 5.10 -3.55
C LEU A 84 -13.72 5.05 -2.03
N SER A 85 -12.63 5.59 -1.46
CA SER A 85 -12.47 5.64 0.00
C SER A 85 -13.54 6.49 0.68
N ILE A 86 -14.03 7.55 0.02
CA ILE A 86 -15.15 8.37 0.47
C ILE A 86 -16.45 7.57 0.40
N GLN A 87 -16.72 6.90 -0.73
CA GLN A 87 -17.90 6.05 -0.92
C GLN A 87 -17.99 4.91 0.11
N LEU A 88 -16.85 4.35 0.50
CA LEU A 88 -16.75 3.31 1.53
C LEU A 88 -16.74 3.87 2.96
N ASN A 89 -16.84 5.19 3.15
CA ASN A 89 -16.77 5.87 4.45
C ASN A 89 -15.47 5.57 5.24
N LEU A 90 -14.36 5.42 4.52
CA LEU A 90 -13.02 5.16 5.08
C LEU A 90 -12.16 6.42 5.09
N TYR A 91 -12.41 7.36 4.18
CA TYR A 91 -11.61 8.57 3.99
C TYR A 91 -11.52 9.42 5.26
N ASN A 92 -10.31 9.83 5.63
CA ASN A 92 -10.01 10.63 6.83
C ASN A 92 -10.48 10.00 8.16
N ARG A 93 -10.80 8.70 8.16
CA ARG A 93 -11.25 7.96 9.34
C ARG A 93 -10.37 6.73 9.58
N ASP A 94 -10.29 5.87 8.58
CA ASP A 94 -9.49 4.63 8.60
C ASP A 94 -8.50 4.59 7.44
N THR A 95 -8.64 5.46 6.44
CA THR A 95 -7.70 5.64 5.34
C THR A 95 -7.29 7.10 5.20
N PHE A 96 -5.99 7.35 5.19
CA PHE A 96 -5.39 8.68 5.05
C PHE A 96 -4.50 8.72 3.81
N PHE A 97 -4.67 9.78 3.00
CA PHE A 97 -3.84 10.05 1.84
C PHE A 97 -2.88 11.18 2.20
N LEU A 98 -1.59 10.87 2.24
CA LEU A 98 -0.54 11.82 2.60
C LEU A 98 0.18 12.26 1.32
N ARG A 99 0.53 13.55 1.27
CA ARG A 99 1.49 14.06 0.27
C ARG A 99 2.90 13.84 0.82
N GLU A 100 3.84 13.54 -0.07
CA GLU A 100 5.28 13.60 0.24
C GLU A 100 5.74 15.05 0.40
#